data_AF-A0AA92WA95-F1
#
_entry.id   AF-A0AA92WA95-F1
#
_cell.length_a   1.000
_cell.length_b   1.000
_cell.length_c   1.000
_cell.angle_alpha   90.00
_cell.angle_beta   90.00
_cell.angle_gamma   90.00
#
_symmetry.space_group_name_H-M   'P 1'
#
loop_
_entity.id
_entity.type
_entity.pdbx_description
1 polymer ?
#
loop_
_entity_poly.entity_id
_entity_poly.type
_entity_poly.pdbx_seq_one_letter_code
_entity_poly.pdbx_strand_id
1 'polypeptide(L)'
;MYQWGKNKANEQLVNDLKSRQKALWKDQRDLQNRIDSVYWDEALDAIKDTTFTFEADKVVFPYGQIAYVNSNTNFVSVNKDDAVVQVAFNVPFSGPNGIGGVTVQGNISGYKIQTDKKGTTQVSMSVTGIGISAQIWITMYKGSHEASVEILPNFNSRRLTLNGVILPLHKSTVFQGRTL
;
A
#
# COMPACT_ATOMS: atom_id res chain seq x y z
N MET A 1 -37.77 41.18 -26.39
CA MET A 1 -37.05 41.49 -25.13
C MET A 1 -37.00 40.35 -24.10
N TYR A 2 -37.97 39.42 -24.07
CA TYR A 2 -38.07 38.39 -22.99
C TYR A 2 -37.06 37.22 -23.04
N GLN A 3 -36.53 36.86 -24.22
CA GLN A 3 -35.64 35.69 -24.36
C GLN A 3 -34.18 35.96 -23.97
N TRP A 4 -33.71 37.21 -24.07
CA TRP A 4 -32.31 37.58 -23.79
C TRP A 4 -31.98 37.58 -22.28
N GLY A 5 -32.92 38.02 -21.43
CA GLY A 5 -32.74 38.00 -19.96
C GLY A 5 -32.76 36.59 -19.37
N LYS A 6 -33.55 35.66 -19.94
CA LYS A 6 -33.59 34.25 -19.51
C LYS A 6 -32.29 33.51 -19.82
N ASN A 7 -31.65 33.79 -20.97
CA ASN A 7 -30.37 33.19 -21.32
C ASN A 7 -29.23 33.67 -20.41
N LYS A 8 -29.19 34.96 -20.06
CA LYS A 8 -28.21 35.49 -19.09
C LYS A 8 -28.36 34.90 -17.69
N ALA A 9 -29.60 34.74 -17.21
CA ALA A 9 -29.86 34.12 -15.91
C ALA A 9 -29.42 32.64 -15.89
N ASN A 10 -29.69 31.90 -16.97
CA ASN A 10 -29.25 30.51 -17.10
C ASN A 10 -27.73 30.38 -17.16
N GLU A 11 -27.03 31.24 -17.91
CA GLU A 11 -25.57 31.26 -17.95
C GLU A 11 -24.95 31.55 -16.57
N GLN A 12 -25.54 32.49 -15.82
CA GLN A 12 -25.07 32.83 -14.48
C GLN A 12 -25.27 31.67 -13.49
N LEU A 13 -26.41 30.97 -13.56
CA LEU A 13 -26.67 29.76 -12.76
C LEU A 13 -25.67 28.64 -13.08
N VAL A 14 -25.38 28.40 -14.37
CA VAL A 14 -24.40 27.37 -14.78
C VAL A 14 -23.00 27.70 -14.27
N ASN A 15 -22.59 28.97 -14.30
CA ASN A 15 -21.29 29.39 -13.79
C ASN A 15 -21.21 29.27 -12.25
N ASP A 16 -22.27 29.65 -11.54
CA ASP A 16 -22.37 29.46 -10.08
C ASP A 16 -22.28 27.97 -9.70
N LEU A 17 -23.03 27.10 -10.39
CA LEU A 17 -22.96 25.64 -10.18
C LEU A 17 -21.55 25.07 -10.42
N LYS A 18 -20.85 25.49 -11.48
CA LYS A 18 -19.46 25.08 -11.73
C LYS A 18 -18.50 25.57 -10.64
N SER A 19 -18.68 26.81 -10.17
CA SER A 19 -17.86 27.37 -9.09
C SER A 19 -18.07 26.63 -7.77
N ARG A 20 -19.32 26.29 -7.44
CA ARG A 20 -19.69 25.47 -6.28
C ARG A 20 -19.13 24.06 -6.39
N GLN A 21 -19.26 23.41 -7.54
CA GLN A 21 -18.63 22.10 -7.75
C GLN A 21 -17.13 22.18 -7.52
N LYS A 22 -16.43 23.17 -8.10
CA LYS A 22 -14.98 23.35 -7.90
C LYS A 22 -14.61 23.58 -6.44
N ALA A 23 -15.40 24.35 -5.69
CA ALA A 23 -15.22 24.53 -4.26
C ALA A 23 -15.39 23.21 -3.50
N LEU A 24 -16.46 22.45 -3.78
CA LEU A 24 -16.68 21.12 -3.17
C LEU A 24 -15.53 20.14 -3.46
N TRP A 25 -15.04 20.09 -4.70
CA TRP A 25 -13.88 19.27 -5.08
C TRP A 25 -12.62 19.67 -4.31
N LYS A 26 -12.41 20.97 -4.12
CA LYS A 26 -11.27 21.48 -3.36
C LYS A 26 -11.39 21.12 -1.87
N ASP A 27 -12.56 21.35 -1.28
CA ASP A 27 -12.82 21.03 0.13
C ASP A 27 -12.68 19.52 0.38
N GLN A 28 -13.17 18.68 -0.55
CA GLN A 28 -13.01 17.23 -0.49
C GLN A 28 -11.54 16.80 -0.58
N ARG A 29 -10.77 17.42 -1.49
CA ARG A 29 -9.32 17.15 -1.62
C ARG A 29 -8.55 17.59 -0.36
N ASP A 30 -8.89 18.75 0.19
CA ASP A 30 -8.25 19.27 1.41
C ASP A 30 -8.58 18.38 2.62
N LEU A 31 -9.80 17.85 2.70
CA LEU A 31 -10.17 16.86 3.71
C LEU A 31 -9.41 15.54 3.52
N GLN A 32 -9.32 15.04 2.29
CA GLN A 32 -8.57 13.81 1.98
C GLN A 32 -7.09 13.96 2.34
N ASN A 33 -6.45 15.08 1.95
CA ASN A 33 -5.05 15.35 2.29
C ASN A 33 -4.79 15.36 3.81
N ARG A 34 -5.75 15.85 4.61
CA ARG A 34 -5.65 15.83 6.08
C ARG A 34 -5.73 14.40 6.61
N ILE A 35 -6.65 13.61 6.09
CA ILE A 35 -6.79 12.19 6.44
C ILE A 35 -5.52 11.43 6.07
N ASP A 36 -5.02 11.61 4.86
CA ASP A 36 -3.80 10.93 4.37
C ASP A 36 -2.57 11.32 5.18
N SER A 37 -2.48 12.59 5.63
CA SER A 37 -1.41 13.03 6.53
C SER A 37 -1.44 12.29 7.87
N VAL A 38 -2.62 12.10 8.46
CA VAL A 38 -2.75 11.36 9.73
C VAL A 38 -2.33 9.91 9.54
N TYR A 39 -2.82 9.24 8.49
CA TYR A 39 -2.40 7.87 8.21
C TYR A 39 -0.91 7.75 7.90
N TRP A 40 -0.32 8.75 7.22
CA TRP A 40 1.12 8.79 6.96
C TRP A 40 1.92 8.88 8.25
N ASP A 41 1.54 9.75 9.19
CA ASP A 41 2.19 9.88 10.50
C ASP A 41 2.11 8.56 11.27
N GLU A 42 0.91 7.95 11.33
CA GLU A 42 0.70 6.67 12.01
C GLU A 42 1.50 5.51 11.38
N ALA A 43 1.54 5.44 10.04
CA ALA A 43 2.32 4.44 9.33
C ALA A 43 3.83 4.64 9.56
N LEU A 44 4.30 5.89 9.56
CA LEU A 44 5.69 6.21 9.80
C LEU A 44 6.12 5.84 11.23
N ASP A 45 5.29 6.10 12.22
CA ASP A 45 5.57 5.72 13.61
C ASP A 45 5.53 4.19 13.78
N ALA A 46 4.57 3.51 13.17
CA ALA A 46 4.51 2.04 13.16
C ALA A 46 5.75 1.40 12.48
N ILE A 47 6.28 2.02 11.43
CA ILE A 47 7.56 1.64 10.79
C ILE A 47 8.72 1.80 11.78
N LYS A 48 8.86 2.98 12.41
CA LYS A 48 9.94 3.24 13.38
C LYS A 48 9.87 2.27 14.57
N ASP A 49 8.67 1.95 15.02
CA ASP A 49 8.41 1.06 16.14
C ASP A 49 8.49 -0.42 15.77
N THR A 50 8.70 -0.75 14.49
CA THR A 50 8.71 -2.11 13.93
C THR A 50 7.43 -2.90 14.24
N THR A 51 6.28 -2.23 14.23
CA THR A 51 4.98 -2.83 14.57
C THR A 51 3.90 -2.43 13.57
N PHE A 52 4.00 -2.94 12.34
CA PHE A 52 3.14 -2.58 11.23
C PHE A 52 2.76 -3.78 10.38
N THR A 53 1.71 -3.61 9.58
CA THR A 53 1.34 -4.53 8.51
C THR A 53 1.20 -3.76 7.22
N PHE A 54 1.88 -4.24 6.19
CA PHE A 54 1.62 -3.88 4.80
C PHE A 54 0.54 -4.81 4.25
N GLU A 55 -0.60 -4.25 3.88
CA GLU A 55 -1.74 -4.96 3.30
C GLU A 55 -1.79 -4.70 1.80
N ALA A 56 -1.57 -5.73 0.97
CA ALA A 56 -1.56 -5.57 -0.47
C ALA A 56 -2.99 -5.54 -1.05
N ASP A 57 -3.24 -4.62 -1.98
CA ASP A 57 -4.46 -4.57 -2.80
C ASP A 57 -4.21 -5.04 -4.23
N LYS A 58 -2.97 -4.95 -4.71
CA LYS A 58 -2.57 -5.34 -6.07
C LYS A 58 -1.15 -5.89 -6.14
N VAL A 59 -0.93 -6.79 -7.08
CA VAL A 59 0.39 -7.20 -7.55
C VAL A 59 0.70 -6.53 -8.88
N VAL A 60 1.97 -6.18 -9.07
CA VAL A 60 2.54 -5.65 -10.31
C VAL A 60 3.43 -6.74 -10.92
N PHE A 61 3.06 -7.20 -12.11
CA PHE A 61 3.86 -8.14 -12.90
C PHE A 61 4.87 -7.39 -13.78
N PRO A 62 5.89 -8.10 -14.31
CA PRO A 62 6.76 -7.54 -15.34
C PRO A 62 5.95 -6.89 -16.48
N TYR A 63 6.49 -5.82 -17.05
CA TYR A 63 5.84 -5.01 -18.10
C TYR A 63 4.59 -4.22 -17.65
N GLY A 64 4.36 -4.09 -16.34
CA GLY A 64 3.38 -3.16 -15.77
C GLY A 64 1.94 -3.69 -15.71
N GLN A 65 1.74 -4.98 -15.98
CA GLN A 65 0.43 -5.61 -15.79
C GLN A 65 0.10 -5.65 -14.29
N ILE A 66 -1.15 -5.37 -13.94
CA ILE A 66 -1.62 -5.39 -12.55
C ILE A 66 -2.71 -6.44 -12.36
N ALA A 67 -2.77 -7.05 -11.19
CA ALA A 67 -3.91 -7.85 -10.74
C ALA A 67 -4.26 -7.52 -9.29
N TYR A 68 -5.55 -7.48 -8.99
CA TYR A 68 -6.05 -7.28 -7.64
C TYR A 68 -5.89 -8.55 -6.80
N VAL A 69 -5.59 -8.38 -5.52
CA VAL A 69 -5.35 -9.47 -4.58
C VAL A 69 -6.07 -9.23 -3.25
N ASN A 70 -6.24 -10.28 -2.46
CA ASN A 70 -6.80 -10.20 -1.11
C ASN A 70 -5.68 -9.93 -0.10
N SER A 71 -5.83 -8.90 0.74
CA SER A 71 -4.84 -8.53 1.76
C SER A 71 -4.63 -9.63 2.82
N ASN A 72 -5.65 -10.43 3.15
CA ASN A 72 -5.51 -11.54 4.11
C ASN A 72 -4.57 -12.65 3.65
N THR A 73 -4.26 -12.71 2.35
CA THR A 73 -3.35 -13.70 1.78
C THR A 73 -2.16 -13.05 1.06
N ASN A 74 -2.05 -11.72 1.09
CA ASN A 74 -1.01 -10.93 0.44
C ASN A 74 -0.64 -9.77 1.36
N PHE A 75 0.28 -10.01 2.28
CA PHE A 75 0.69 -9.06 3.29
C PHE A 75 2.13 -9.28 3.75
N VAL A 76 2.70 -8.23 4.34
CA VAL A 76 3.94 -8.30 5.14
C VAL A 76 3.62 -7.72 6.50
N SER A 77 3.65 -8.54 7.55
CA SER A 77 3.52 -8.08 8.92
C SER A 77 4.85 -8.11 9.62
N VAL A 78 5.12 -7.06 10.38
CA VAL A 78 6.33 -6.86 11.20
C VAL A 78 5.86 -6.60 12.62
N ASN A 79 6.34 -7.40 13.55
CA ASN A 79 6.11 -7.25 14.97
C ASN A 79 7.43 -7.44 15.72
N LYS A 80 8.10 -6.32 16.01
CA LYS A 80 9.43 -6.28 16.61
C LYS A 80 10.43 -7.07 15.78
N ASP A 81 10.94 -8.16 16.34
CA ASP A 81 11.96 -9.00 15.73
C ASP A 81 11.36 -10.07 14.80
N ASP A 82 10.04 -10.22 14.75
CA ASP A 82 9.35 -11.22 13.95
C ASP A 82 8.63 -10.60 12.75
N ALA A 83 8.61 -11.35 11.63
CA ALA A 83 7.82 -11.02 10.47
C ALA A 83 7.10 -12.22 9.87
N VAL A 84 5.95 -11.92 9.27
CA VAL A 84 5.20 -12.83 8.41
C VAL A 84 5.07 -12.21 7.04
N VAL A 85 5.62 -12.88 6.03
CA VAL A 85 5.47 -12.57 4.61
C VAL A 85 4.55 -13.62 4.02
N GLN A 86 3.36 -13.22 3.62
CA GLN A 86 2.40 -14.10 2.96
C GLN A 86 2.03 -13.51 1.62
N VAL A 87 2.24 -14.24 0.54
CA VAL A 87 1.81 -13.89 -0.81
C VAL A 87 1.21 -15.12 -1.43
N ALA A 88 -0.06 -15.08 -1.86
CA ALA A 88 -0.74 -16.20 -2.46
C ALA A 88 -1.39 -15.78 -3.78
N PHE A 89 -0.94 -16.40 -4.86
CA PHE A 89 -1.48 -16.20 -6.20
C PHE A 89 -2.53 -17.27 -6.50
N ASN A 90 -3.79 -16.97 -6.21
CA ASN A 90 -4.91 -17.84 -6.61
C ASN A 90 -5.53 -17.39 -7.94
N VAL A 91 -4.68 -17.05 -8.93
CA VAL A 91 -5.16 -16.70 -10.28
C VAL A 91 -5.30 -17.97 -11.13
N PRO A 92 -6.42 -18.19 -11.84
CA PRO A 92 -6.66 -19.39 -12.66
C PRO A 92 -5.63 -19.57 -13.81
N PHE A 93 -4.85 -18.53 -14.10
CA PHE A 93 -3.84 -18.54 -15.14
C PHE A 93 -2.51 -19.11 -14.60
N SER A 94 -2.54 -20.37 -14.18
CA SER A 94 -1.32 -21.20 -14.14
C SER A 94 -0.89 -21.51 -15.57
N GLY A 95 -0.40 -20.49 -16.27
CA GLY A 95 0.44 -20.69 -17.45
C GLY A 95 1.79 -21.30 -17.05
N PRO A 96 2.71 -21.53 -18.00
CA PRO A 96 4.04 -22.11 -17.77
C PRO A 96 4.89 -21.39 -16.69
N ASN A 97 4.44 -20.19 -16.27
CA ASN A 97 5.08 -19.33 -15.29
C ASN A 97 4.58 -19.51 -13.85
N GLY A 98 3.70 -20.48 -13.53
CA GLY A 98 3.15 -20.78 -12.19
C GLY A 98 3.84 -20.04 -11.02
N ILE A 99 3.33 -18.86 -10.68
CA ILE A 99 3.86 -18.07 -9.57
C ILE A 99 3.26 -18.68 -8.32
N GLY A 100 3.96 -19.63 -7.71
CA GLY A 100 3.56 -20.22 -6.44
C GLY A 100 3.52 -19.17 -5.33
N GLY A 101 2.72 -19.42 -4.31
CA GLY A 101 2.70 -18.56 -3.12
C GLY A 101 4.05 -18.54 -2.40
N VAL A 102 4.31 -17.46 -1.69
CA VAL A 102 5.45 -17.29 -0.79
C VAL A 102 4.91 -17.16 0.63
N THR A 103 5.31 -18.06 1.51
CA THR A 103 5.07 -17.93 2.95
C THR A 103 6.40 -17.99 3.67
N VAL A 104 6.77 -16.91 4.34
CA VAL A 104 7.94 -16.85 5.21
C VAL A 104 7.49 -16.30 6.55
N GLN A 105 7.63 -17.11 7.59
CA GLN A 105 7.46 -16.67 8.96
C GLN A 105 8.78 -16.87 9.69
N GLY A 106 9.28 -15.82 10.33
CA GLY A 106 10.50 -15.91 11.11
C GLY A 106 11.08 -14.57 11.49
N ASN A 107 12.38 -14.57 11.80
CA ASN A 107 13.04 -13.43 12.41
C ASN A 107 13.51 -12.41 11.36
N ILE A 108 13.45 -11.15 11.74
CA ILE A 108 13.92 -10.01 10.96
C ILE A 108 15.41 -9.79 11.23
N SER A 109 16.15 -9.48 10.17
CA SER A 109 17.52 -9.00 10.28
C SER A 109 17.78 -7.86 9.29
N GLY A 110 18.78 -7.03 9.60
CA GLY A 110 19.20 -5.94 8.72
C GLY A 110 18.12 -4.87 8.46
N TYR A 111 17.20 -4.69 9.41
CA TYR A 111 16.15 -3.67 9.33
C TYR A 111 16.77 -2.27 9.25
N LYS A 112 16.46 -1.55 8.17
CA LYS A 112 16.98 -0.20 7.92
C LYS A 112 15.86 0.68 7.39
N ILE A 113 15.81 1.90 7.89
CA ILE A 113 14.93 2.97 7.41
C ILE A 113 15.80 4.05 6.78
N GLN A 114 15.44 4.50 5.59
CA GLN A 114 16.04 5.65 4.91
C GLN A 114 14.93 6.58 4.42
N THR A 115 15.09 7.89 4.65
CA THR A 115 14.16 8.89 4.13
C THR A 115 14.89 9.80 3.16
N ASP A 116 14.37 9.94 1.94
CA ASP A 116 14.97 10.82 0.93
C ASP A 116 14.62 12.31 1.18
N LYS A 117 15.24 13.20 0.41
CA LYS A 117 14.98 14.65 0.49
C LYS A 117 13.53 15.05 0.15
N LYS A 118 12.78 14.18 -0.54
CA LYS A 118 11.38 14.39 -0.91
C LYS A 118 10.42 13.87 0.17
N GLY A 119 10.94 13.18 1.20
CA GLY A 119 10.20 12.58 2.29
C GLY A 119 9.68 11.17 1.99
N THR A 120 10.13 10.53 0.91
CA THR A 120 9.86 9.12 0.65
C THR A 120 10.60 8.29 1.69
N THR A 121 9.89 7.41 2.38
CA THR A 121 10.46 6.49 3.36
C THR A 121 10.68 5.13 2.72
N GLN A 122 11.90 4.64 2.80
CA GLN A 122 12.31 3.33 2.30
C GLN A 122 12.73 2.45 3.47
N VAL A 123 12.17 1.26 3.55
CA VAL A 123 12.49 0.24 4.56
C VAL A 123 13.11 -0.95 3.84
N SER A 124 14.21 -1.48 4.35
CA SER A 124 14.78 -2.74 3.86
C SER A 124 15.00 -3.69 5.01
N MET A 125 14.70 -4.97 4.80
CA MET A 125 14.92 -6.02 5.79
C MET A 125 15.08 -7.39 5.13
N SER A 126 15.63 -8.34 5.88
CA SER A 126 15.61 -9.77 5.56
C SER A 126 14.75 -10.51 6.57
N VAL A 127 13.96 -11.46 6.12
CA VAL A 127 13.14 -12.33 6.98
C VAL A 127 13.60 -13.77 6.78
N THR A 128 13.99 -14.43 7.87
CA THR A 128 14.51 -15.81 7.85
C THR A 128 13.59 -16.71 8.66
N GLY A 129 12.92 -17.63 7.96
CA GLY A 129 12.13 -18.70 8.55
C GLY A 129 12.84 -20.06 8.48
N ILE A 130 12.09 -21.13 8.75
CA ILE A 130 12.60 -22.50 8.70
C ILE A 130 12.79 -22.92 7.24
N GLY A 131 14.04 -22.94 6.76
CA GLY A 131 14.42 -23.42 5.43
C GLY A 131 14.15 -22.45 4.27
N ILE A 132 13.51 -21.30 4.54
CA ILE A 132 13.18 -20.28 3.53
C ILE A 132 13.51 -18.88 4.10
N SER A 133 13.98 -17.97 3.24
CA SER A 133 14.14 -16.55 3.58
C SER A 133 13.71 -15.65 2.44
N ALA A 134 13.45 -14.37 2.75
CA ALA A 134 13.14 -13.35 1.77
C ALA A 134 13.83 -12.01 2.10
N GLN A 135 14.28 -11.30 1.07
CA GLN A 135 14.66 -9.89 1.17
C GLN A 135 13.45 -9.03 0.79
N ILE A 136 13.25 -7.96 1.56
CA ILE A 136 12.06 -7.11 1.45
C ILE A 136 12.51 -5.66 1.37
N TRP A 137 11.94 -4.92 0.41
CA TRP A 137 12.09 -3.48 0.29
C TRP A 137 10.70 -2.84 0.22
N ILE A 138 10.42 -1.92 1.14
CA ILE A 138 9.15 -1.18 1.20
C ILE A 138 9.44 0.28 0.86
N THR A 139 8.63 0.89 0.01
CA THR A 139 8.69 2.31 -0.31
C THR A 139 7.33 2.95 -0.01
N MET A 140 7.29 3.89 0.92
CA MET A 140 6.11 4.69 1.28
C MET A 140 6.34 6.15 0.91
N TYR A 141 5.44 6.73 0.11
CA TYR A 141 5.56 8.11 -0.35
C TYR A 141 5.10 9.11 0.71
N LYS A 142 5.66 10.33 0.68
CA LYS A 142 5.32 11.38 1.65
C LYS A 142 3.83 11.73 1.59
N GLY A 143 3.20 11.81 2.76
CA GLY A 143 1.83 12.31 2.90
C GLY A 143 0.75 11.30 2.51
N SER A 144 1.11 10.03 2.34
CA SER A 144 0.17 8.92 2.18
C SER A 144 0.72 7.66 2.85
N HIS A 145 -0.16 6.79 3.31
CA HIS A 145 0.19 5.47 3.84
C HIS A 145 0.23 4.40 2.74
N GLU A 146 -0.01 4.78 1.48
CA GLU A 146 0.22 3.92 0.32
C GLU A 146 1.71 3.59 0.18
N ALA A 147 1.99 2.33 -0.09
CA ALA A 147 3.33 1.82 -0.26
C ALA A 147 3.42 0.78 -1.38
N SER A 148 4.65 0.56 -1.82
CA SER A 148 5.05 -0.55 -2.68
C SER A 148 6.02 -1.43 -1.92
N VAL A 149 5.86 -2.75 -2.02
CA VAL A 149 6.80 -3.73 -1.48
C VAL A 149 7.37 -4.58 -2.61
N GLU A 150 8.68 -4.72 -2.62
CA GLU A 150 9.42 -5.68 -3.42
C GLU A 150 9.87 -6.83 -2.51
N ILE A 151 9.54 -8.06 -2.90
CA ILE A 151 9.87 -9.29 -2.17
C ILE A 151 10.72 -10.16 -3.09
N LEU A 152 11.91 -10.53 -2.61
CA LEU A 152 12.82 -11.45 -3.27
C LEU A 152 13.04 -12.68 -2.38
N PRO A 153 12.37 -13.80 -2.66
CA PRO A 153 12.59 -15.06 -1.94
C PRO A 153 13.94 -15.67 -2.31
N ASN A 154 14.51 -16.49 -1.42
CA ASN A 154 15.78 -17.18 -1.68
C ASN A 154 15.64 -18.49 -2.50
N PHE A 155 14.42 -19.01 -2.64
CA PHE A 155 14.16 -20.29 -3.33
C PHE A 155 13.76 -20.12 -4.80
N ASN A 156 13.50 -18.90 -5.25
CA ASN A 156 13.32 -18.58 -6.65
C ASN A 156 13.83 -17.16 -6.92
N SER A 157 14.46 -16.92 -8.08
CA SER A 157 14.98 -15.59 -8.43
C SER A 157 13.89 -14.62 -8.90
N ARG A 158 12.61 -14.88 -8.58
CA ARG A 158 11.50 -14.04 -9.04
C ARG A 158 11.19 -13.00 -8.00
N ARG A 159 11.34 -11.75 -8.41
CA ARG A 159 10.90 -10.61 -7.63
C ARG A 159 9.39 -10.45 -7.75
N LEU A 160 8.73 -10.26 -6.61
CA LEU A 160 7.32 -9.93 -6.53
C LEU A 160 7.20 -8.47 -6.11
N THR A 161 6.41 -7.69 -6.83
CA THR A 161 6.12 -6.30 -6.47
C THR A 161 4.65 -6.19 -6.15
N LEU A 162 4.31 -5.80 -4.93
CA LEU A 162 2.93 -5.55 -4.52
C LEU A 162 2.77 -4.09 -4.14
N ASN A 163 1.59 -3.56 -4.36
CA ASN A 163 1.20 -2.25 -3.86
C ASN A 163 0.05 -2.43 -2.88
N GLY A 164 -0.10 -1.46 -1.99
CA GLY A 164 -1.05 -1.54 -0.88
C GLY A 164 -0.85 -0.40 0.09
N VAL A 165 -1.21 -0.65 1.34
CA VAL A 165 -1.14 0.34 2.43
C VAL A 165 -0.37 -0.20 3.62
N ILE A 166 0.29 0.69 4.36
CA ILE A 166 0.92 0.38 5.64
C ILE A 166 0.00 0.84 6.77
N LEU A 167 -0.29 -0.07 7.69
CA LEU A 167 -1.11 0.20 8.86
C LEU A 167 -0.34 -0.18 10.13
N PRO A 168 -0.54 0.55 11.25
CA PRO A 168 -0.15 0.06 12.56
C PRO A 168 -0.76 -1.33 12.82
N LEU A 169 -0.02 -2.21 13.49
CA LEU A 169 -0.44 -3.60 13.70
C LEU A 169 -1.86 -3.72 14.31
N HIS A 170 -2.20 -2.84 15.25
CA HIS A 170 -3.51 -2.83 15.92
C HIS A 170 -4.69 -2.36 15.05
N LYS A 171 -4.40 -1.73 13.89
CA LYS A 171 -5.42 -1.33 12.90
C LYS A 171 -5.49 -2.29 11.71
N SER A 172 -4.56 -3.23 11.60
CA SER A 172 -4.55 -4.20 10.52
C SER A 172 -5.78 -5.09 10.60
N THR A 173 -6.37 -5.36 9.44
CA THR A 173 -7.50 -6.28 9.28
C THR A 173 -7.04 -7.69 8.91
N VAL A 174 -5.75 -7.85 8.58
CA VAL A 174 -5.15 -9.14 8.26
C VAL A 174 -5.13 -10.03 9.49
N PHE A 175 -5.79 -11.16 9.38
CA PHE A 175 -5.80 -12.17 10.43
C PHE A 175 -4.53 -13.05 10.34
N GLN A 176 -3.56 -12.78 11.21
CA GLN A 176 -2.51 -13.74 11.51
C GLN A 176 -3.10 -14.75 12.49
N GLY A 177 -3.42 -15.96 12.02
CA GLY A 177 -3.89 -17.03 12.88
C GLY A 177 -3.00 -17.13 14.12
N ARG A 178 -3.61 -17.13 15.32
CA ARG A 178 -2.89 -17.16 16.59
C ARG A 178 -1.80 -18.23 16.54
N THR A 179 -0.55 -17.83 16.65
CA THR A 179 0.54 -18.75 16.99
C THR A 179 0.28 -19.23 18.41
N LEU A 180 0.12 -20.54 18.61
CA LEU A 180 0.02 -21.17 19.93
C LEU A 180 1.36 -21.10 20.66
#